data_AF-A0A167MIF1-F1
#
_entry.id   AF-A0A167MIF1-F1
#
_cell.length_a   1.000
_cell.length_b   1.000
_cell.length_c   1.000
_cell.angle_alpha   90.00
_cell.angle_beta   90.00
_cell.angle_gamma   90.00
#
_symmetry.space_group_name_H-M   'P 1'
#
loop_
_entity.id
_entity.type
_entity.pdbx_description
1 polymer ?
#
loop_
_entity_poly.entity_id
_entity_poly.type
_entity_poly.pdbx_seq_one_letter_code
_entity_poly.pdbx_strand_id
1 'polypeptide(L)'
;MAVMSLTQILILGGLALSSFELYQIFTNLNVQDAPEETAQRISHALVPLATFMIVSFPGWLCAMCILMFTQYRNRDFYYFSIFMSIVMTIGFPISTLFGIILGLALFLKRKQFKHCD
;
A
#
# COMPACT_ATOMS: atom_id res chain seq x y z
N MET A 1 -7.87 -20.33 8.65
CA MET A 1 -7.14 -20.56 7.39
C MET A 1 -7.81 -19.84 6.22
N ALA A 2 -9.07 -20.15 5.88
CA ALA A 2 -9.79 -19.51 4.76
C ALA A 2 -9.83 -17.96 4.79
N VAL A 3 -10.04 -17.37 5.98
CA VAL A 3 -10.06 -15.91 6.15
C VAL A 3 -8.69 -15.28 5.89
N MET A 4 -7.59 -15.93 6.33
CA MET A 4 -6.22 -15.45 6.05
C MET A 4 -5.88 -15.51 4.56
N SER A 5 -6.25 -16.60 3.90
CA SER A 5 -6.01 -16.73 2.45
C SER A 5 -6.82 -15.72 1.65
N LEU A 6 -8.08 -15.46 2.05
CA LEU A 6 -8.91 -14.44 1.41
C LEU A 6 -8.34 -13.02 1.59
N THR A 7 -7.89 -12.67 2.80
CA THR A 7 -7.29 -11.35 3.04
C THR A 7 -5.95 -11.20 2.32
N GLN A 8 -5.13 -12.25 2.24
CA GLN A 8 -3.91 -12.24 1.42
C GLN A 8 -4.20 -12.05 -0.07
N ILE A 9 -5.21 -12.75 -0.61
CA ILE A 9 -5.60 -12.59 -2.02
C ILE A 9 -6.02 -11.16 -2.32
N LEU A 10 -6.79 -10.52 -1.44
CA LEU A 10 -7.20 -9.13 -1.61
C LEU A 10 -6.02 -8.16 -1.59
N ILE A 11 -5.05 -8.35 -0.67
CA ILE A 11 -3.85 -7.53 -0.59
C ILE A 11 -2.99 -7.70 -1.85
N LEU A 12 -2.77 -8.95 -2.29
CA LEU A 12 -2.01 -9.25 -3.50
C LEU A 12 -2.72 -8.73 -4.76
N GLY A 13 -4.05 -8.79 -4.81
CA GLY A 13 -4.85 -8.21 -5.88
C GLY A 13 -4.71 -6.69 -5.96
N GLY A 14 -4.76 -6.00 -4.82
CA GLY A 14 -4.50 -4.57 -4.75
C GLY A 14 -3.09 -4.19 -5.18
N LEU A 15 -2.09 -4.99 -4.78
CA LEU A 15 -0.70 -4.81 -5.22
C LEU A 15 -0.55 -4.98 -6.73
N ALA A 16 -1.17 -6.00 -7.31
CA ALA A 16 -1.11 -6.26 -8.75
C ALA A 16 -1.76 -5.11 -9.55
N LEU A 17 -2.95 -4.66 -9.14
CA LEU A 17 -3.65 -3.54 -9.77
C LEU A 17 -2.83 -2.24 -9.69
N SER A 18 -2.34 -1.88 -8.51
CA SER A 18 -1.51 -0.69 -8.35
C SER A 18 -0.19 -0.78 -9.13
N SER A 19 0.42 -1.96 -9.20
CA SER A 19 1.65 -2.16 -9.99
C SER A 19 1.38 -2.01 -11.49
N PHE A 20 0.24 -2.50 -11.97
CA PHE A 20 -0.16 -2.35 -13.36
C PHE A 20 -0.44 -0.88 -13.72
N GLU A 21 -1.16 -0.15 -12.87
CA GLU A 21 -1.42 1.29 -13.09
C GLU A 21 -0.14 2.12 -13.02
N LEU A 22 0.76 1.83 -12.08
CA LEU A 22 2.09 2.47 -12.01
C LEU A 22 2.91 2.18 -13.26
N TYR A 23 2.92 0.93 -13.73
CA TYR A 23 3.62 0.56 -14.97
C TYR A 23 3.10 1.38 -16.15
N GLN A 24 1.77 1.51 -16.30
CA GLN A 24 1.17 2.33 -17.36
C GLN A 24 1.58 3.79 -17.26
N ILE A 25 1.65 4.35 -16.06
CA ILE A 25 2.10 5.74 -15.86
C ILE A 25 3.56 5.89 -16.30
N PHE A 26 4.45 4.99 -15.90
CA PHE A 26 5.86 5.06 -16.27
C PHE A 26 6.10 4.84 -17.76
N THR A 27 5.33 3.98 -18.43
CA THR A 27 5.47 3.77 -19.89
C THR A 27 4.91 4.90 -20.74
N ASN A 28 3.92 5.64 -20.23
CA ASN A 28 3.27 6.76 -20.92
C ASN A 28 3.76 8.13 -20.45
N LEU A 29 4.83 8.16 -19.65
CA LEU A 29 5.38 9.39 -19.09
C LEU A 29 6.07 10.18 -20.20
N ASN A 30 5.53 11.34 -20.53
CA ASN A 30 6.15 12.21 -21.52
C ASN A 30 7.03 13.23 -20.79
N VAL A 31 8.20 13.57 -21.35
CA VAL A 31 9.17 14.48 -20.70
C VAL A 31 8.60 15.90 -20.51
N GLN A 32 7.52 16.23 -21.21
CA GLN A 32 6.83 17.51 -21.13
C GLN A 32 5.73 17.56 -20.05
N ASP A 33 5.38 16.42 -19.44
CA ASP A 33 4.34 16.39 -18.40
C ASP A 33 4.81 17.17 -17.16
N ALA A 34 3.93 18.04 -16.64
CA ALA A 34 4.22 18.78 -15.42
C ALA A 34 4.41 17.79 -14.24
N PRO A 35 5.43 17.97 -13.39
CA PRO A 35 5.72 17.04 -12.30
C PRO A 35 4.55 16.89 -11.30
N GLU A 36 3.67 17.88 -11.21
CA GLU A 36 2.46 17.84 -10.40
C GLU A 36 1.44 16.82 -10.94
N GLU A 37 1.23 16.77 -12.26
CA GLU A 37 0.30 15.83 -12.88
C GLU A 37 0.81 14.39 -12.75
N THR A 38 2.11 14.18 -12.92
CA THR A 38 2.74 12.88 -12.71
C THR A 38 2.57 12.40 -11.27
N ALA A 39 2.81 13.28 -10.29
CA ALA A 39 2.62 12.95 -8.87
C ALA A 39 1.16 12.62 -8.54
N GLN A 40 0.20 13.32 -9.14
CA GLN A 40 -1.23 13.03 -8.97
C GLN A 40 -1.60 11.67 -9.55
N ARG A 41 -1.13 11.34 -10.76
CA ARG A 41 -1.38 10.04 -11.40
C ARG A 41 -0.80 8.89 -10.57
N ILE A 42 0.44 9.03 -10.09
CA ILE A 42 1.09 8.04 -9.21
C ILE A 42 0.28 7.85 -7.92
N SER A 43 -0.18 8.94 -7.32
CA SER A 43 -1.01 8.87 -6.11
C SER A 43 -2.31 8.13 -6.35
N HIS A 44 -2.97 8.36 -7.49
CA HIS A 44 -4.17 7.64 -7.90
C HIS A 44 -3.91 6.15 -8.09
N ALA A 45 -2.79 5.79 -8.71
CA ALA A 45 -2.39 4.40 -8.94
C ALA A 45 -2.15 3.61 -7.65
N LEU A 46 -1.84 4.28 -6.55
CA LEU A 46 -1.63 3.66 -5.23
C LEU A 46 -2.94 3.49 -4.43
N VAL A 47 -4.04 4.12 -4.84
CA VAL A 47 -5.34 4.05 -4.15
C VAL A 47 -5.88 2.61 -4.04
N PRO A 48 -5.83 1.76 -5.09
CA PRO A 48 -6.27 0.38 -4.99
C PRO A 48 -5.53 -0.37 -3.86
N LEU A 49 -4.20 -0.33 -3.84
CA LEU A 49 -3.39 -0.94 -2.79
C LEU A 49 -3.78 -0.46 -1.39
N ALA A 50 -3.95 0.85 -1.19
CA ALA A 50 -4.36 1.41 0.10
C ALA A 50 -5.76 0.92 0.51
N THR A 51 -6.70 0.89 -0.43
CA THR A 51 -8.09 0.47 -0.20
C THR A 51 -8.15 -1.00 0.19
N PHE A 52 -7.50 -1.88 -0.58
CA PHE A 52 -7.46 -3.30 -0.29
C PHE A 52 -6.73 -3.62 1.01
N MET A 53 -5.67 -2.88 1.35
CA MET A 53 -5.01 -3.00 2.65
C MET A 53 -5.95 -2.62 3.80
N ILE A 54 -6.63 -1.48 3.74
CA ILE A 54 -7.55 -1.04 4.81
C ILE A 54 -8.69 -2.04 5.01
N VAL A 55 -9.29 -2.56 3.93
CA VAL A 55 -10.38 -3.54 4.01
C VAL A 55 -9.89 -4.88 4.56
N SER A 56 -8.68 -5.30 4.19
CA SER A 56 -8.15 -6.62 4.57
C SER A 56 -7.50 -6.64 5.96
N PHE A 57 -7.05 -5.48 6.46
CA PHE A 57 -6.30 -5.36 7.72
C PHE A 57 -7.05 -5.88 8.96
N PRO A 58 -8.34 -5.56 9.19
CA PRO A 58 -9.08 -6.08 10.34
C PRO A 58 -9.25 -7.61 10.29
N GLY A 59 -9.60 -8.14 9.12
CA GLY A 59 -9.76 -9.59 8.93
C GLY A 59 -8.45 -10.34 9.12
N TRP A 60 -7.34 -9.73 8.70
CA TRP A 60 -6.01 -10.26 8.86
C TRP A 60 -5.54 -10.25 10.32
N LEU A 61 -5.79 -9.18 11.09
CA LEU A 61 -5.52 -9.12 12.53
C LEU A 61 -6.32 -10.17 13.31
N CYS A 62 -7.61 -10.30 13.04
CA CYS A 62 -8.45 -11.34 13.65
C CYS A 62 -7.89 -12.74 13.37
N ALA A 63 -7.48 -13.00 12.12
CA ALA A 63 -6.97 -14.30 11.74
C ALA A 63 -5.60 -14.61 12.38
N MET A 64 -4.74 -13.59 12.58
CA MET A 64 -3.49 -13.70 13.35
C MET A 64 -3.74 -14.05 14.82
N CYS A 65 -4.69 -13.37 15.47
CA CYS A 65 -5.08 -13.69 16.84
C CYS A 65 -5.53 -15.16 16.96
N ILE A 66 -6.40 -15.62 16.06
CA ILE A 66 -6.91 -17.01 16.06
C ILE A 66 -5.76 -18.03 15.86
N LEU A 67 -4.79 -17.73 15.00
CA LEU A 67 -3.62 -18.59 14.75
C LEU A 67 -2.69 -18.69 15.96
N MET A 68 -2.65 -17.69 16.85
CA MET A 68 -1.87 -17.77 18.09
C MET A 68 -2.46 -18.75 19.10
N PHE A 69 -3.79 -18.92 19.13
CA PHE A 69 -4.48 -19.77 20.10
C PHE A 69 -4.83 -21.17 19.58
N THR A 70 -4.68 -21.41 18.28
CA THR A 70 -5.03 -22.70 17.65
C THR A 70 -3.88 -23.72 17.72
N GLN A 71 -4.17 -24.94 18.17
CA GLN A 71 -3.22 -26.06 18.22
C GLN A 71 -3.00 -26.76 16.87
N TYR A 72 -3.91 -26.59 15.91
CA TYR A 72 -3.84 -27.15 14.56
C TYR A 72 -3.20 -26.15 13.59
N ARG A 73 -1.86 -26.00 13.66
CA ARG A 73 -1.11 -25.10 12.76
C ARG A 73 -0.16 -25.87 11.85
N ASN A 74 -0.19 -25.57 10.56
CA ASN A 74 0.90 -25.94 9.67
C ASN A 74 2.11 -25.02 9.98
N ARG A 75 3.26 -25.61 10.33
CA ARG A 75 4.47 -24.87 10.74
C ARG A 75 4.93 -23.89 9.65
N ASP A 76 4.95 -24.32 8.40
CA ASP A 76 5.47 -23.49 7.29
C ASP A 76 4.55 -22.29 7.04
N PHE A 77 3.23 -22.54 7.04
CA PHE A 77 2.23 -21.49 6.86
C PHE A 77 2.25 -20.47 8.00
N TYR A 78 2.52 -20.91 9.23
CA TYR A 78 2.64 -20.03 10.39
C TYR A 78 3.84 -19.10 10.28
N TYR A 79 5.03 -19.60 9.92
CA TYR A 79 6.22 -18.75 9.75
C TYR A 79 6.08 -17.81 8.55
N PHE A 80 5.52 -18.27 7.44
CA PHE A 80 5.23 -17.41 6.30
C PHE A 80 4.26 -16.28 6.68
N SER A 81 3.20 -16.62 7.42
CA SER A 81 2.21 -15.64 7.89
C SER A 81 2.86 -14.61 8.81
N ILE A 82 3.68 -15.03 9.79
CA ILE A 82 4.43 -14.11 10.66
C ILE A 82 5.39 -13.22 9.89
N PHE A 83 6.13 -13.79 8.92
CA PHE A 83 7.04 -13.00 8.09
C PHE A 83 6.28 -11.90 7.34
N MET A 84 5.17 -12.26 6.68
CA MET A 84 4.29 -11.30 6.01
C MET A 84 3.70 -10.28 6.99
N SER A 85 3.39 -10.68 8.23
CA SER A 85 2.99 -9.75 9.30
C SER A 85 4.02 -8.70 9.58
N ILE A 86 5.26 -9.11 9.80
CA ILE A 86 6.36 -8.19 10.10
C ILE A 86 6.56 -7.21 8.93
N VAL A 87 6.56 -7.73 7.70
CA VAL A 87 6.70 -6.91 6.49
C VAL A 87 5.57 -5.88 6.37
N MET A 88 4.31 -6.27 6.61
CA MET A 88 3.19 -5.34 6.55
C MET A 88 3.17 -4.34 7.71
N THR A 89 3.41 -4.79 8.94
CA THR A 89 3.39 -3.95 10.14
C THR A 89 4.53 -2.93 10.16
N ILE A 90 5.70 -3.25 9.59
CA ILE A 90 6.82 -2.30 9.45
C ILE A 90 6.70 -1.49 8.16
N GLY A 91 6.34 -2.14 7.05
CA GLY A 91 6.25 -1.51 5.74
C GLY A 91 5.16 -0.44 5.66
N PHE A 92 4.01 -0.69 6.31
CA PHE A 92 2.90 0.26 6.32
C PHE A 92 3.28 1.62 6.95
N PRO A 93 3.78 1.70 8.21
CA PRO A 93 4.13 2.98 8.84
C PRO A 93 5.29 3.70 8.14
N ILE A 94 6.29 2.98 7.61
CA ILE A 94 7.38 3.61 6.83
C ILE A 94 6.82 4.23 5.56
N SER A 95 5.95 3.51 4.83
CA SER A 95 5.34 4.00 3.59
C SER A 95 4.38 5.17 3.85
N THR A 96 3.61 5.13 4.94
CA THR A 96 2.72 6.24 5.32
C THR A 96 3.51 7.47 5.75
N LEU A 97 4.58 7.32 6.54
CA LEU A 97 5.48 8.42 6.90
C LEU A 97 6.08 9.07 5.66
N PHE A 98 6.58 8.26 4.72
CA PHE A 98 7.11 8.78 3.46
C PHE A 98 6.05 9.55 2.65
N GLY A 99 4.84 9.00 2.53
CA GLY A 99 3.72 9.68 1.87
C GLY A 99 3.30 10.99 2.54
N ILE A 100 3.27 11.03 3.89
CA ILE A 100 2.95 12.25 4.65
C ILE A 100 4.03 13.32 4.45
N ILE A 101 5.31 12.94 4.50
CA ILE A 101 6.43 13.86 4.27
C ILE A 101 6.37 14.42 2.85
N LEU A 102 6.12 13.56 1.85
CA LEU A 102 5.95 13.97 0.46
C LEU A 102 4.77 14.94 0.30
N GLY A 103 3.62 14.63 0.90
CA GLY A 103 2.44 15.48 0.89
C GLY A 103 2.68 16.86 1.54
N LEU A 104 3.39 16.90 2.67
CA LEU A 104 3.80 18.14 3.33
C LEU A 104 4.76 18.97 2.47
N ALA A 105 5.76 18.33 1.86
CA ALA A 105 6.70 19.01 0.96
C ALA A 105 5.99 19.63 -0.25
N LEU A 106 5.04 18.91 -0.85
CA LEU A 106 4.21 19.44 -1.95
C LEU A 106 3.31 20.57 -1.47
N PHE A 107 2.68 20.45 -0.29
CA PHE A 107 1.81 21.48 0.25
C PHE A 107 2.56 22.80 0.54
N LEU A 108 3.78 22.70 1.05
CA LEU A 108 4.66 23.86 1.27
C LEU A 108 5.09 24.50 -0.05
N LYS A 109 5.48 23.71 -1.06
CA LYS A 109 5.81 24.24 -2.39
C LYS A 109 4.61 24.89 -3.10
N ARG A 110 3.39 24.36 -2.91
CA ARG A 110 2.16 24.94 -3.48
C ARG A 110 1.91 26.38 -3.01
N LYS A 111 2.34 26.73 -1.78
CA LYS A 111 2.30 28.12 -1.29
C LYS A 111 3.33 29.04 -1.96
N GLN A 112 4.46 28.50 -2.43
CA GLN A 112 5.49 29.29 -3.11
C GLN A 112 5.10 29.64 -4.55
N PHE A 113 4.42 28.75 -5.28
CA PHE A 113 3.92 29.05 -6.62
C PHE A 113 2.74 30.03 -6.65
N LYS A 114 1.96 30.13 -5.56
CA LYS A 114 0.86 31.10 -5.45
C LYS A 114 1.32 32.55 -5.20
N HIS A 115 2.62 32.78 -5.08
CA HIS A 115 3.21 34.12 -4.89
C HIS A 115 3.99 34.61 -6.13
N CYS A 116 3.95 33.86 -7.24
CA CYS A 116 4.57 34.24 -8.52
C CYS A 116 3.56 34.59 -9.63
N ASP A 117 2.28 34.79 -9.28
CA ASP A 117 1.29 35.45 -10.14
C ASP A 117 0.97 36.85 -9.60
#